data_AF-A0A950MUR1-F1
#
_entry.id   AF-A0A950MUR1-F1
#
_cell.length_a   1.000
_cell.length_b   1.000
_cell.length_c   1.000
_cell.angle_alpha   90.00
_cell.angle_beta   90.00
_cell.angle_gamma   90.00
#
_symmetry.space_group_name_H-M   'P 1'
#
loop_
_entity.id
_entity.type
_entity.pdbx_description
1 polymer ?
#
loop_
_entity_poly.entity_id
_entity_poly.type
_entity_poly.pdbx_seq_one_letter_code
_entity_poly.pdbx_strand_id
1 'polypeptide(L)'
;KHHGLDQLESLPPSMHVDTLTAFDEGADAFLDTAAVMESLDLVVTSDTAIAHLAGALGRPTWIALRMVPEWRWLLNRSDSPWYPSVRLFRQSRPGQWAPVFREMAVALREIVPSA
;
A
#
# COMPACT_ATOMS: atom_id res chain seq x y z
N LYS A 1 10.43 0.10 -14.29
CA LYS A 1 9.73 1.17 -13.54
C LYS A 1 8.73 1.98 -14.41
N HIS A 2 8.44 1.56 -15.66
CA HIS A 2 7.54 2.31 -16.57
C HIS A 2 6.38 1.47 -17.13
N HIS A 3 6.09 0.32 -16.51
CA HIS A 3 5.00 -0.55 -16.95
C HIS A 3 3.81 -0.42 -15.99
N GLY A 4 2.58 -0.49 -16.52
CA GLY A 4 1.36 -0.43 -15.73
C GLY A 4 0.90 0.99 -15.36
N LEU A 5 1.46 2.02 -16.03
CA LEU A 5 1.04 3.41 -15.83
C LEU A 5 -0.14 3.82 -16.73
N ASP A 6 -0.48 3.02 -17.74
CA ASP A 6 -1.52 3.31 -18.73
C ASP A 6 -2.89 3.60 -18.09
N GLN A 7 -3.17 3.02 -16.93
CA GLN A 7 -4.42 3.26 -16.20
C GLN A 7 -4.53 4.67 -15.61
N LEU A 8 -3.41 5.40 -15.46
CA LEU A 8 -3.41 6.80 -15.04
C LEU A 8 -4.01 7.73 -16.10
N GLU A 9 -4.09 7.29 -17.36
CA GLU A 9 -4.69 8.07 -18.45
C GLU A 9 -6.23 8.09 -18.37
N SER A 10 -6.83 7.18 -17.60
CA SER A 10 -8.29 6.99 -17.52
C SER A 10 -8.82 7.02 -16.09
N LEU A 11 -8.38 7.97 -15.28
CA LEU A 11 -8.79 8.09 -13.89
C LEU A 11 -10.21 8.70 -13.75
N PRO A 12 -10.98 8.31 -12.72
CA PRO A 12 -12.20 9.00 -12.35
C PRO A 12 -11.94 10.49 -12.08
N PRO A 13 -12.87 11.42 -12.42
CA PRO A 13 -12.64 12.86 -12.24
C PRO A 13 -12.31 13.29 -10.82
N SER A 14 -12.76 12.52 -9.82
CA SER A 14 -12.53 12.79 -8.39
C SER A 14 -11.20 12.23 -7.86
N MET A 15 -10.42 11.53 -8.68
CA MET A 15 -9.18 10.90 -8.27
C MET A 15 -8.00 11.75 -8.72
N HIS A 16 -7.35 12.40 -7.75
CA HIS A 16 -6.14 13.18 -7.97
C HIS A 16 -4.92 12.31 -7.67
N VAL A 17 -3.92 12.37 -8.56
CA VAL A 17 -2.65 11.66 -8.40
C VAL A 17 -1.52 12.67 -8.48
N ASP A 18 -0.83 12.84 -7.37
CA ASP A 18 0.35 13.70 -7.27
C ASP A 18 1.61 12.86 -7.42
N THR A 19 2.48 13.26 -8.37
CA THR A 19 3.80 12.66 -8.55
C THR A 19 4.86 13.59 -7.98
N LEU A 20 5.50 13.18 -6.89
CA LEU A 20 6.59 13.92 -6.27
C LEU A 20 7.88 13.70 -7.08
N THR A 21 8.17 14.62 -7.99
CA THR A 21 9.28 14.50 -8.95
C THR A 21 10.62 14.81 -8.27
N ALA A 22 11.66 14.01 -8.55
CA ALA A 22 13.00 14.12 -7.96
C ALA A 22 13.05 14.07 -6.42
N PHE A 23 12.00 13.53 -5.80
CA PHE A 23 11.83 13.54 -4.35
C PHE A 23 12.67 12.48 -3.62
N ASP A 24 12.95 11.36 -4.26
CA ASP A 24 13.59 10.17 -3.66
C ASP A 24 14.92 9.85 -4.37
N GLU A 25 15.70 10.88 -4.76
CA GLU A 25 16.91 10.75 -5.60
C GLU A 25 18.23 11.06 -4.85
N GLY A 26 18.16 11.50 -3.60
CA GLY A 26 19.31 11.93 -2.79
C GLY A 26 19.75 10.95 -1.70
N ALA A 27 20.73 11.37 -0.87
CA ALA A 27 21.16 10.60 0.30
C ALA A 27 20.06 10.47 1.37
N ASP A 28 19.12 11.43 1.39
CA ASP A 28 18.00 11.50 2.32
C ASP A 28 16.70 10.91 1.76
N ALA A 29 16.75 10.28 0.58
CA ALA A 29 15.62 9.65 -0.11
C ALA A 29 14.67 8.87 0.82
N PHE A 30 15.22 8.03 1.70
CA PHE A 30 14.42 7.24 2.64
C PHE A 30 13.74 8.10 3.73
N LEU A 31 14.38 9.18 4.17
CA LEU A 31 13.83 10.16 5.09
C LEU A 31 12.73 10.99 4.42
N ASP A 32 12.96 11.40 3.17
CA ASP A 32 11.98 12.13 2.36
C ASP A 32 10.72 11.28 2.21
N THR A 33 10.85 10.01 1.80
CA THR A 33 9.74 9.06 1.73
C THR A 33 8.99 8.95 3.07
N ALA A 34 9.71 8.89 4.20
CA ALA A 34 9.09 8.86 5.53
C ALA A 34 8.29 10.15 5.84
N ALA A 35 8.82 11.32 5.47
CA ALA A 35 8.16 12.60 5.70
C ALA A 35 6.81 12.70 4.97
N VAL A 36 6.72 12.16 3.75
CA VAL A 36 5.45 12.08 3.02
C VAL A 36 4.47 11.14 3.73
N MET A 37 4.92 9.98 4.19
CA MET A 37 4.07 9.02 4.89
C MET A 37 3.40 9.59 6.15
N GLU A 38 4.05 10.52 6.84
CA GLU A 38 3.47 11.20 8.01
C GLU A 38 2.27 12.09 7.65
N SER A 39 2.20 12.55 6.40
CA SER A 39 1.09 13.38 5.89
C SER A 39 -0.07 12.56 5.31
N LEU A 40 0.03 11.22 5.30
CA LEU A 40 -0.99 10.33 4.71
C LEU A 40 -1.85 9.68 5.80
N ASP A 41 -3.17 9.62 5.59
CA ASP A 41 -4.10 8.88 6.45
C ASP A 41 -3.92 7.35 6.33
N LEU A 42 -3.50 6.88 5.15
CA LEU A 42 -3.32 5.46 4.83
C LEU A 42 -2.24 5.27 3.76
N VAL A 43 -1.33 4.33 3.98
CA VAL A 43 -0.37 3.86 2.97
C VAL A 43 -0.88 2.55 2.37
N VAL A 44 -1.01 2.47 1.04
CA VAL A 44 -1.34 1.23 0.32
C VAL A 44 -0.17 0.86 -0.58
N THR A 45 0.37 -0.36 -0.42
CA THR A 45 1.56 -0.81 -1.17
C THR A 45 1.54 -2.32 -1.43
N SER A 46 2.47 -2.80 -2.24
CA SER A 46 2.88 -4.20 -2.29
C SER A 46 4.07 -4.46 -1.34
N ASP A 47 4.52 -5.72 -1.27
CA ASP A 47 5.71 -6.16 -0.52
C ASP A 47 6.99 -5.51 -1.08
N THR A 48 7.33 -4.33 -0.54
CA THR A 48 8.49 -3.51 -0.90
C THR A 48 9.05 -2.81 0.35
N ALA A 49 10.17 -2.09 0.22
CA ALA A 49 10.74 -1.29 1.30
C ALA A 49 9.74 -0.30 1.93
N ILE A 50 8.80 0.23 1.14
CA ILE A 50 7.73 1.13 1.58
C ILE A 50 6.86 0.49 2.67
N ALA A 51 6.56 -0.80 2.54
CA ALA A 51 5.74 -1.52 3.51
C ALA A 51 6.41 -1.62 4.89
N HIS A 52 7.74 -1.82 4.88
CA HIS A 52 8.54 -1.91 6.10
C HIS A 52 8.75 -0.55 6.75
N LEU A 53 9.02 0.49 5.96
CA LEU A 53 9.17 1.84 6.44
C LEU A 53 7.88 2.33 7.11
N ALA A 54 6.74 2.24 6.40
CA ALA A 54 5.46 2.67 6.93
C ALA A 54 5.06 1.88 8.19
N GLY A 55 5.30 0.56 8.21
CA GLY A 55 5.06 -0.29 9.38
C GLY A 55 5.96 0.07 10.58
N ALA A 56 7.24 0.38 10.35
CA ALA A 56 8.17 0.80 11.40
C ALA A 56 7.83 2.18 11.98
N LEU A 57 7.29 3.08 11.16
CA LEU A 57 6.77 4.39 11.57
C LEU A 57 5.39 4.30 12.26
N GLY A 58 4.78 3.11 12.30
CA GLY A 58 3.45 2.92 12.90
C GLY A 58 2.31 3.55 12.10
N ARG A 59 2.54 3.91 10.83
CA ARG A 59 1.50 4.47 9.96
C ARG A 59 0.46 3.40 9.60
N PRO A 60 -0.84 3.74 9.53
CA PRO A 60 -1.85 2.84 8.99
C PRO A 60 -1.43 2.37 7.59
N THR A 61 -1.25 1.06 7.41
CA THR A 61 -0.63 0.52 6.19
C THR A 61 -1.33 -0.73 5.71
N TRP A 62 -1.69 -0.79 4.43
CA TRP A 62 -2.27 -1.95 3.77
C TRP A 62 -1.32 -2.53 2.74
N ILE A 63 -1.15 -3.85 2.79
CA ILE A 63 -0.22 -4.55 1.88
C ILE A 63 -0.98 -5.53 1.01
N ALA A 64 -0.90 -5.36 -0.31
CA ALA A 64 -1.33 -6.32 -1.30
C ALA A 64 -0.28 -7.42 -1.47
N LEU A 65 -0.63 -8.64 -1.08
CA LEU A 65 0.25 -9.80 -1.11
C LEU A 65 -0.18 -10.82 -2.17
N ARG A 66 0.82 -11.39 -2.84
CA ARG A 66 0.67 -12.58 -3.68
C ARG A 66 0.28 -13.79 -2.82
N MET A 67 -0.24 -14.84 -3.47
CA MET A 67 -0.73 -16.04 -2.77
C MET A 67 0.31 -16.68 -1.84
N VAL A 68 1.55 -16.80 -2.33
CA VAL A 68 2.70 -17.28 -1.55
C VAL A 68 3.60 -16.08 -1.26
N PRO A 69 3.40 -15.39 -0.13
CA PRO A 69 4.16 -14.20 0.20
C PRO A 69 5.56 -14.57 0.69
N GLU A 70 6.38 -13.56 0.93
CA GLU A 70 7.61 -13.72 1.70
C GLU A 70 7.28 -14.12 3.16
N TRP A 71 8.17 -14.88 3.81
CA TRP A 71 7.94 -15.49 5.12
C TRP A 71 7.55 -14.48 6.21
N ARG A 72 8.01 -13.23 6.12
CA ARG A 72 7.69 -12.11 7.01
C ARG A 72 6.23 -11.68 6.96
N TRP A 73 5.40 -12.25 6.09
CA TRP A 73 3.97 -11.95 6.05
C TRP A 73 3.10 -13.13 6.49
N LEU A 74 3.73 -14.26 6.81
CA LEU A 74 3.10 -15.50 7.27
C LEU A 74 1.96 -15.96 6.35
N LEU A 75 1.21 -16.96 6.81
CA LEU A 75 0.03 -17.49 6.14
C LEU A 75 -1.18 -17.46 7.08
N ASN A 76 -2.38 -17.51 6.49
CA ASN A 76 -3.66 -17.65 7.21
C ASN A 76 -3.94 -16.54 8.24
N ARG A 77 -3.42 -15.34 7.99
CA ARG A 77 -3.67 -14.14 8.77
C ARG A 77 -3.71 -12.89 7.91
N SER A 78 -4.33 -11.84 8.44
CA SER A 78 -4.52 -10.52 7.83
C SER A 78 -3.83 -9.38 8.60
N ASP A 79 -3.05 -9.71 9.63
CA ASP A 79 -2.29 -8.78 10.47
C ASP A 79 -0.79 -9.13 10.46
N SER A 80 0.06 -8.22 10.97
CA SER A 80 1.52 -8.40 11.06
C SER A 80 1.99 -8.43 12.52
N PRO A 81 2.63 -9.52 12.98
CA PRO A 81 3.31 -9.56 14.29
C PRO A 81 4.39 -8.49 14.48
N TRP A 82 4.99 -8.02 13.39
CA TRP A 82 6.09 -7.06 13.41
C TRP A 82 5.61 -5.61 13.36
N TYR A 83 4.46 -5.37 12.74
CA TYR A 83 3.93 -4.04 12.47
C TYR A 83 2.44 -3.99 12.84
N PRO A 84 2.10 -3.60 14.08
CA PRO A 84 0.71 -3.60 14.55
C PRO A 84 -0.24 -2.71 13.72
N SER A 85 0.28 -1.69 13.04
CA SER A 85 -0.48 -0.80 12.15
C SER A 85 -0.74 -1.37 10.75
N VAL A 86 -0.22 -2.57 10.44
CA VAL A 86 -0.29 -3.17 9.10
C VAL A 86 -1.45 -4.16 9.00
N ARG A 87 -2.24 -4.02 7.92
CA ARG A 87 -3.25 -4.99 7.47
C ARG A 87 -2.82 -5.63 6.14
N LEU A 88 -2.94 -6.94 6.05
CA LEU A 88 -2.52 -7.76 4.91
C LEU A 88 -3.74 -8.22 4.11
N PHE A 89 -3.67 -8.06 2.79
CA PHE A 89 -4.68 -8.53 1.84
C PHE A 89 -4.01 -9.46 0.85
N ARG A 90 -4.45 -10.72 0.78
CA ARG A 90 -3.71 -11.79 0.10
C ARG A 90 -4.53 -12.40 -1.03
N GLN A 91 -3.88 -12.64 -2.17
CA GLN A 91 -4.47 -13.45 -3.23
C GLN A 91 -4.83 -14.85 -2.72
N SER A 92 -6.04 -15.32 -3.02
CA SER A 92 -6.44 -16.72 -2.80
C SER A 92 -5.88 -17.67 -3.86
N ARG A 93 -5.63 -17.15 -5.08
CA ARG A 93 -5.04 -17.86 -6.21
C ARG A 93 -4.05 -16.97 -6.95
N PRO A 94 -2.97 -17.51 -7.54
CA PRO A 94 -1.98 -16.70 -8.24
C PRO A 94 -2.62 -15.92 -9.39
N GLY A 95 -2.29 -14.64 -9.49
CA GLY A 95 -2.81 -13.74 -10.53
C GLY A 95 -4.23 -13.19 -10.29
N GLN A 96 -4.96 -13.69 -9.29
CA GLN A 96 -6.29 -13.16 -8.96
C GLN A 96 -6.21 -11.93 -8.04
N TRP A 97 -5.88 -10.78 -8.62
CA TRP A 97 -5.79 -9.50 -7.90
C TRP A 97 -7.14 -8.80 -7.70
N ALA A 98 -8.11 -9.00 -8.59
CA ALA A 98 -9.41 -8.33 -8.49
C ALA A 98 -10.14 -8.57 -7.14
N PRO A 99 -10.14 -9.79 -6.57
CA PRO A 99 -10.69 -10.01 -5.23
C PRO A 99 -9.95 -9.24 -4.12
N VAL A 100 -8.62 -9.14 -4.20
CA VAL A 100 -7.78 -8.42 -3.22
C VAL A 100 -8.16 -6.94 -3.19
N PHE A 101 -8.21 -6.30 -4.36
CA PHE A 101 -8.55 -4.88 -4.45
C PHE A 101 -10.03 -4.61 -4.13
N ARG A 102 -10.94 -5.57 -4.39
CA ARG A 102 -12.34 -5.46 -3.95
C ARG A 102 -12.44 -5.48 -2.42
N GLU A 103 -11.70 -6.36 -1.75
CA GLU A 103 -11.66 -6.42 -0.29
C GLU A 103 -11.09 -5.13 0.31
N MET A 104 -10.00 -4.60 -0.26
CA MET A 104 -9.46 -3.29 0.13
C MET A 104 -10.48 -2.17 -0.06
N ALA A 105 -11.19 -2.13 -1.18
CA ALA A 105 -12.21 -1.10 -1.43
C ALA A 105 -13.38 -1.17 -0.45
N VAL A 106 -13.80 -2.36 -0.04
CA VAL A 106 -14.81 -2.55 1.02
C VAL A 106 -14.27 -2.03 2.35
N ALA A 107 -13.08 -2.47 2.75
CA ALA A 107 -12.43 -2.01 3.98
C ALA A 107 -12.25 -0.47 4.01
N LEU A 108 -12.02 0.16 2.86
CA LEU A 108 -11.79 1.61 2.79
C LEU A 108 -13.07 2.38 3.11
N ARG A 109 -14.21 1.89 2.63
CA ARG A 109 -15.52 2.49 2.95
C ARG A 109 -15.89 2.37 4.42
N GLU A 110 -15.31 1.43 5.15
CA GLU A 110 -15.56 1.27 6.59
C GLU A 110 -14.83 2.33 7.43
N ILE A 111 -13.71 2.86 6.91
CA ILE A 111 -12.85 3.82 7.64
C ILE A 111 -12.95 5.25 7.10
N VAL A 112 -13.44 5.43 5.88
CA VAL A 112 -13.73 6.75 5.31
C VAL A 112 -15.21 7.08 5.61
N PRO A 113 -15.50 8.14 6.39
CA PRO A 113 -16.87 8.58 6.60
C PRO A 113 -17.55 8.88 5.26
N SER A 114 -18.80 8.46 5.07
CA SER A 114 -19.62 8.97 3.98
C SER A 114 -19.71 10.49 4.11
N ALA A 115 -19.14 11.21 3.14
CA ALA A 115 -19.26 12.65 3.02
C ALA A 115 -20.71 13.08 2.74
#